data_AF-A0A7W0UVE1-F1
#
_entry.id   AF-A0A7W0UVE1-F1
#
_cell.length_a   1.000
_cell.length_b   1.000
_cell.length_c   1.000
_cell.angle_alpha   90.00
_cell.angle_beta   90.00
_cell.angle_gamma   90.00
#
_symmetry.space_group_name_H-M   'P 1'
#
loop_
_entity.id
_entity.type
_entity.pdbx_description
1 polymer ?
#
loop_
_entity_poly.entity_id
_entity_poly.type
_entity_poly.pdbx_seq_one_letter_code
_entity_poly.pdbx_strand_id
1 'polypeptide(L)'
;PGVARTLVDCGLGQVGEFPAAVGDNIALIQRGTISFVDKVTNAMNAGAVAVIIYNNAPGDFTGTLGAAGNWIPAVSVSDTTGATLKTQVGKSATVVNKISDWDHYDGTSMATPHTAGVLALIWSANPILSNTTVESYLFATCKDLGAAGYDTTYGRGLINADAAVAKAGK
;
A
#
# COMPACT_ATOMS: atom_id res chain seq x y z
N PRO A 1 20.84 7.54 -4.80
CA PRO A 1 21.58 6.42 -5.41
C PRO A 1 20.94 5.12 -4.93
N GLY A 2 20.55 4.22 -5.84
CA GLY A 2 19.91 2.94 -5.47
C GLY A 2 20.93 1.84 -5.18
N VAL A 3 20.49 0.78 -4.50
CA VAL A 3 21.25 -0.45 -4.30
C VAL A 3 20.97 -1.38 -5.48
N ALA A 4 21.95 -1.51 -6.38
CA ALA A 4 21.88 -2.41 -7.54
C ALA A 4 22.64 -3.71 -7.25
N ARG A 5 21.92 -4.82 -7.12
CA ARG A 5 22.46 -6.15 -6.78
C ARG A 5 21.60 -7.27 -7.36
N THR A 6 22.03 -8.51 -7.21
CA THR A 6 21.26 -9.67 -7.67
C THR A 6 20.03 -9.88 -6.80
N LEU A 7 18.91 -10.25 -7.42
CA LEU A 7 17.68 -10.60 -6.72
C LEU A 7 17.69 -12.08 -6.33
N VAL A 8 17.42 -12.38 -5.06
CA VAL A 8 17.43 -13.73 -4.51
C VAL A 8 16.08 -14.02 -3.86
N ASP A 9 15.44 -15.14 -4.24
CA ASP A 9 14.20 -15.60 -3.60
C ASP A 9 14.51 -16.12 -2.19
N CYS A 10 13.80 -15.60 -1.19
CA CYS A 10 13.95 -15.94 0.22
C CYS A 10 12.63 -16.41 0.85
N GLY A 11 11.69 -16.91 0.03
CA GLY A 11 10.46 -17.53 0.52
C GLY A 11 9.60 -16.60 1.36
N LEU A 12 9.23 -17.02 2.56
CA LEU A 12 8.49 -16.22 3.54
C LEU A 12 9.41 -15.42 4.48
N GLY A 13 10.73 -15.45 4.30
CA GLY A 13 11.69 -14.72 5.12
C GLY A 13 11.90 -15.34 6.51
N GLN A 14 11.60 -16.62 6.69
CA GLN A 14 11.87 -17.36 7.92
C GLN A 14 13.36 -17.68 8.07
N VAL A 15 13.79 -17.90 9.31
CA VAL A 15 15.15 -18.39 9.60
C VAL A 15 15.33 -19.75 8.94
N GLY A 16 16.21 -19.83 7.94
CA GLY A 16 16.44 -21.03 7.12
C GLY A 16 16.01 -20.91 5.66
N GLU A 17 15.22 -19.89 5.30
CA GLU A 17 14.79 -19.65 3.90
C GLU A 17 15.74 -18.73 3.13
N PHE A 18 16.88 -18.35 3.72
CA PHE A 18 17.86 -17.46 3.12
C PHE A 18 19.03 -18.28 2.56
N PRO A 19 19.13 -18.43 1.22
CA PRO A 19 20.29 -19.08 0.61
C PRO A 19 21.56 -18.25 0.87
N ALA A 20 22.72 -18.89 0.97
CA ALA A 20 24.00 -18.19 1.14
C ALA A 20 24.26 -17.11 0.07
N ALA A 21 23.68 -17.27 -1.12
CA ALA A 21 23.74 -16.30 -2.22
C ALA A 21 23.08 -14.94 -1.91
N VAL A 22 22.25 -14.83 -0.86
CA VAL A 22 21.62 -13.56 -0.47
C VAL A 22 22.61 -12.56 0.14
N GLY A 23 23.76 -13.03 0.64
CA GLY A 23 24.83 -12.16 1.12
C GLY A 23 25.24 -11.16 0.05
N ASP A 24 25.33 -9.88 0.43
CA ASP A 24 25.57 -8.72 -0.45
C ASP A 24 24.53 -8.49 -1.56
N ASN A 25 23.38 -9.17 -1.51
CA ASN A 25 22.34 -9.14 -2.53
C ASN A 25 20.96 -8.69 -2.00
N ILE A 26 19.97 -8.63 -2.88
CA ILE A 26 18.60 -8.19 -2.55
C ILE A 26 17.73 -9.41 -2.25
N ALA A 27 17.11 -9.43 -1.06
CA ALA A 27 16.17 -10.47 -0.69
C ALA A 27 14.77 -10.15 -1.23
N LEU A 28 14.20 -11.04 -2.03
CA LEU A 28 12.79 -11.04 -2.43
C LEU A 28 12.02 -11.96 -1.47
N ILE A 29 11.08 -11.39 -0.72
CA ILE A 29 10.33 -12.10 0.33
C ILE A 29 8.83 -11.96 0.07
N GLN A 30 8.08 -13.04 0.17
CA GLN A 30 6.62 -12.97 0.14
C GLN A 30 6.08 -12.57 1.51
N ARG A 31 5.05 -11.72 1.54
CA ARG A 31 4.25 -11.47 2.74
C ARG A 31 3.64 -12.80 3.22
N GLY A 32 3.59 -12.99 4.54
CA GLY A 32 3.16 -14.26 5.10
C GLY A 32 3.01 -14.18 6.62
N THR A 33 3.37 -15.27 7.28
CA THR A 33 3.03 -15.53 8.69
C THR A 33 3.86 -14.76 9.71
N ILE A 34 5.13 -14.47 9.42
CA ILE A 34 6.00 -13.69 10.32
C ILE A 34 5.88 -12.18 10.06
N SER A 35 6.24 -11.37 11.06
CA SER A 35 6.13 -9.91 10.97
C SER A 35 7.10 -9.32 9.94
N PHE A 36 6.83 -8.11 9.46
CA PHE A 36 7.73 -7.41 8.52
C PHE A 36 9.09 -7.10 9.16
N VAL A 37 9.11 -6.75 10.45
CA VAL A 37 10.36 -6.53 11.19
C VAL A 37 11.19 -7.80 11.27
N ASP A 38 10.57 -8.96 11.51
CA ASP A 38 11.28 -10.25 11.54
C ASP A 38 11.84 -10.60 10.16
N LYS A 39 11.07 -10.40 9.08
CA LYS A 39 11.54 -10.63 7.70
C LYS A 39 12.80 -9.82 7.39
N VAL A 40 12.77 -8.51 7.69
CA VAL A 40 13.88 -7.61 7.42
C VAL A 40 15.08 -7.92 8.33
N THR A 41 14.83 -8.20 9.61
CA THR A 41 15.88 -8.59 10.56
C THR A 41 16.58 -9.88 10.12
N ASN A 42 15.83 -10.90 9.69
CA ASN A 42 16.41 -12.15 9.20
C ASN A 42 17.22 -11.93 7.91
N ALA A 43 16.73 -11.10 7.00
CA ALA A 43 17.45 -10.75 5.78
C ALA A 43 18.77 -10.02 6.09
N MET A 44 18.76 -9.07 7.03
CA MET A 44 19.96 -8.37 7.50
C MET A 44 20.97 -9.34 8.12
N ASN A 45 20.50 -10.26 8.97
CA ASN A 45 21.35 -11.28 9.59
C ASN A 45 21.96 -12.24 8.55
N ALA A 46 21.26 -12.47 7.44
CA ALA A 46 21.75 -13.24 6.30
C ALA A 46 22.67 -12.43 5.35
N GLY A 47 22.92 -11.15 5.63
CA GLY A 47 23.81 -10.29 4.86
C GLY A 47 23.17 -9.62 3.64
N ALA A 48 21.84 -9.62 3.53
CA ALA A 48 21.15 -8.89 2.47
C ALA A 48 21.39 -7.37 2.61
N VAL A 49 21.51 -6.69 1.47
CA VAL A 49 21.73 -5.22 1.45
C VAL A 49 20.46 -4.42 1.15
N ALA A 50 19.39 -5.09 0.72
CA ALA A 50 18.04 -4.53 0.65
C ALA A 50 16.99 -5.65 0.63
N VAL A 51 15.74 -5.29 0.92
CA VAL A 51 14.60 -6.22 0.94
C VAL A 51 13.48 -5.69 0.06
N ILE A 52 12.90 -6.57 -0.75
CA ILE A 52 11.63 -6.35 -1.44
C ILE A 52 10.62 -7.34 -0.87
N ILE A 53 9.55 -6.84 -0.25
CA ILE A 53 8.47 -7.68 0.25
C ILE A 53 7.27 -7.54 -0.69
N TYR A 54 6.80 -8.64 -1.28
CA TYR A 54 5.63 -8.61 -2.16
C TYR A 54 4.38 -9.18 -1.49
N ASN A 55 3.23 -8.63 -1.86
CA ASN A 55 1.96 -9.01 -1.25
C ASN A 55 1.57 -10.47 -1.58
N ASN A 56 0.86 -11.11 -0.64
CA ASN A 56 0.26 -12.43 -0.83
C ASN A 56 -1.26 -12.38 -1.06
N ALA A 57 -1.81 -11.17 -1.14
CA ALA A 57 -3.17 -10.87 -1.52
C ALA A 57 -3.16 -9.86 -2.68
N PRO A 58 -4.24 -9.76 -3.47
CA PRO A 58 -4.31 -8.79 -4.56
C PRO A 58 -4.05 -7.35 -4.11
N GLY A 59 -3.21 -6.63 -4.86
CA GLY A 59 -2.93 -5.21 -4.67
C GLY A 59 -1.70 -4.90 -3.82
N ASP A 60 -1.46 -3.60 -3.59
CA ASP A 60 -0.36 -3.09 -2.78
C ASP A 60 -0.60 -3.30 -1.28
N PHE A 61 0.44 -3.06 -0.48
CA PHE A 61 0.34 -3.02 0.97
C PHE A 61 1.41 -2.10 1.55
N THR A 62 1.12 -1.57 2.74
CA THR A 62 2.11 -0.92 3.59
C THR A 62 2.36 -1.76 4.84
N GLY A 63 3.63 -1.89 5.17
CA GLY A 63 4.10 -2.53 6.40
C GLY A 63 4.99 -1.58 7.19
N THR A 64 4.96 -1.68 8.51
CA THR A 64 5.89 -0.96 9.39
C THR A 64 6.95 -1.91 9.93
N LEU A 65 8.18 -1.41 10.08
CA LEU A 65 9.26 -2.10 10.79
C LEU A 65 9.27 -1.77 12.29
N GLY A 66 8.25 -1.05 12.77
CA GLY A 66 8.15 -0.59 14.15
C GLY A 66 8.96 0.68 14.39
N ALA A 67 9.73 0.69 15.47
CA ALA A 67 10.53 1.85 15.84
C ALA A 67 11.66 2.14 14.82
N ALA A 68 12.10 3.40 14.79
CA ALA A 68 13.26 3.80 14.02
C ALA A 68 14.49 2.98 14.47
N GLY A 69 15.27 2.52 13.51
CA GLY A 69 16.45 1.68 13.72
C GLY A 69 17.35 1.70 12.50
N ASN A 70 18.50 1.02 12.59
CA ASN A 70 19.45 0.92 11.48
C ASN A 70 19.00 -0.15 10.48
N TRP A 71 17.89 0.11 9.80
CA TRP A 71 17.29 -0.82 8.84
C TRP A 71 17.99 -0.73 7.47
N ILE A 72 18.22 -1.88 6.83
CA ILE A 72 18.52 -1.89 5.38
C ILE A 72 17.29 -1.38 4.60
N PRO A 73 17.46 -0.81 3.39
CA PRO A 73 16.33 -0.39 2.57
C PRO A 73 15.34 -1.54 2.38
N ALA A 74 14.09 -1.32 2.78
CA ALA A 74 13.00 -2.27 2.63
C ALA A 74 11.84 -1.59 1.90
N VAL A 75 11.34 -2.22 0.85
CA VAL A 75 10.20 -1.73 0.06
C VAL A 75 9.11 -2.79 -0.04
N SER A 76 7.85 -2.35 -0.02
CA SER A 76 6.70 -3.19 -0.33
C SER A 76 6.30 -3.04 -1.79
N VAL A 77 5.80 -4.12 -2.40
CA VAL A 77 5.24 -4.11 -3.76
C VAL A 77 3.98 -4.98 -3.83
N SER A 78 3.12 -4.74 -4.82
CA SER A 78 1.95 -5.57 -5.08
C SER A 78 2.28 -7.05 -5.34
N ASP A 79 1.27 -7.90 -5.24
CA ASP A 79 1.32 -9.30 -5.65
C ASP A 79 1.75 -9.47 -7.12
N THR A 80 1.23 -8.64 -8.02
CA THR A 80 1.53 -8.69 -9.47
C THR A 80 2.96 -8.25 -9.78
N THR A 81 3.46 -7.20 -9.11
CA THR A 81 4.86 -6.78 -9.22
C THR A 81 5.78 -7.86 -8.64
N GLY A 82 5.41 -8.43 -7.49
CA GLY A 82 6.12 -9.55 -6.87
C GLY A 82 6.25 -10.77 -7.78
N ALA A 83 5.14 -11.18 -8.41
CA ALA A 83 5.14 -12.28 -9.38
C ALA A 83 6.08 -11.99 -10.56
N THR A 84 6.09 -10.74 -11.05
CA THR A 84 7.01 -10.31 -12.11
C THR A 84 8.47 -10.40 -11.63
N LEU A 85 8.79 -9.87 -10.45
CA LEU A 85 10.12 -9.93 -9.86
C LEU A 85 10.60 -11.36 -9.62
N LYS A 86 9.70 -12.28 -9.26
CA LYS A 86 10.01 -13.70 -9.08
C LYS A 86 10.55 -14.35 -10.35
N THR A 87 10.09 -13.92 -11.53
CA THR A 87 10.63 -14.37 -12.82
C THR A 87 12.02 -13.79 -13.15
N GLN A 88 12.48 -12.79 -12.39
CA GLN A 88 13.76 -12.10 -12.57
C GLN A 88 14.79 -12.49 -11.49
N VAL A 89 14.49 -13.47 -10.63
CA VAL A 89 15.45 -14.00 -9.65
C VAL A 89 16.74 -14.44 -10.36
N GLY A 90 17.89 -14.10 -9.77
CA GLY A 90 19.20 -14.28 -10.37
C GLY A 90 19.67 -13.15 -11.29
N LYS A 91 18.81 -12.18 -11.62
CA LYS A 91 19.19 -10.97 -12.36
C LYS A 91 19.42 -9.78 -11.42
N SER A 92 20.04 -8.72 -11.95
CA SER A 92 20.21 -7.48 -11.20
C SER A 92 18.90 -6.72 -11.07
N ALA A 93 18.58 -6.28 -9.85
CA ALA A 93 17.51 -5.35 -9.51
C ALA A 93 18.11 -4.12 -8.82
N THR A 94 17.43 -2.97 -8.92
CA THR A 94 17.83 -1.74 -8.23
C THR A 94 16.74 -1.33 -7.26
N VAL A 95 17.06 -1.31 -5.96
CA VAL A 95 16.16 -0.77 -4.92
C VAL A 95 16.52 0.69 -4.68
N VAL A 96 15.54 1.58 -4.78
CA VAL A 96 15.72 3.02 -4.55
C VAL A 96 14.84 3.43 -3.37
N ASN A 97 15.46 3.89 -2.30
CA ASN A 97 14.80 4.64 -1.24
C ASN A 97 15.31 6.08 -1.31
N LYS A 98 14.45 7.02 -1.72
CA LYS A 98 14.81 8.42 -1.95
C LYS A 98 13.97 9.29 -1.03
N ILE A 99 14.65 10.16 -0.28
CA ILE A 99 13.98 11.22 0.49
C ILE A 99 13.23 12.13 -0.49
N SER A 100 11.96 12.37 -0.19
CA SER A 100 11.04 13.11 -1.04
C SER A 100 10.07 13.90 -0.16
N ASP A 101 9.53 15.01 -0.69
CA ASP A 101 8.48 15.79 -0.03
C ASP A 101 7.12 15.06 0.01
N TRP A 102 7.08 13.87 -0.58
CA TRP A 102 5.94 12.98 -0.70
C TRP A 102 6.26 11.63 -0.07
N ASP A 103 5.28 11.05 0.59
CA ASP A 103 5.37 9.70 1.13
C ASP A 103 4.03 8.98 0.97
N HIS A 104 4.07 7.66 1.01
CA HIS A 104 2.88 6.84 0.94
C HIS A 104 2.33 6.59 2.34
N TYR A 105 1.04 6.87 2.53
CA TYR A 105 0.34 6.65 3.80
C TYR A 105 -0.95 5.88 3.56
N ASP A 106 -1.26 5.00 4.52
CA ASP A 106 -2.49 4.24 4.55
C ASP A 106 -3.26 4.49 5.84
N GLY A 107 -4.60 4.52 5.73
CA GLY A 107 -5.50 4.59 6.88
C GLY A 107 -6.77 5.38 6.61
N THR A 108 -7.73 5.29 7.54
CA THR A 108 -8.97 6.09 7.49
C THR A 108 -8.69 7.59 7.56
N SER A 109 -7.57 7.98 8.16
CA SER A 109 -7.06 9.36 8.12
C SER A 109 -6.76 9.84 6.70
N MET A 110 -6.40 8.96 5.76
CA MET A 110 -6.16 9.30 4.34
C MET A 110 -7.45 9.21 3.52
N ALA A 111 -8.41 8.37 3.94
CA ALA A 111 -9.76 8.38 3.36
C ALA A 111 -10.55 9.66 3.73
N THR A 112 -10.38 10.16 4.96
CA THR A 112 -11.07 11.35 5.46
C THR A 112 -10.91 12.62 4.59
N PRO A 113 -9.70 13.04 4.17
CA PRO A 113 -9.54 14.21 3.30
C PRO A 113 -10.14 14.01 1.90
N HIS A 114 -10.21 12.77 1.39
CA HIS A 114 -10.93 12.49 0.15
C HIS A 114 -12.43 12.76 0.32
N THR A 115 -13.04 12.26 1.39
CA THR A 115 -14.44 12.53 1.71
C THR A 115 -14.72 14.01 1.89
N ALA A 116 -13.89 14.70 2.68
CA ALA A 116 -14.02 16.14 2.91
C ALA A 116 -13.88 16.95 1.59
N GLY A 117 -12.92 16.57 0.74
CA GLY A 117 -12.73 17.18 -0.57
C GLY A 117 -13.93 17.02 -1.49
N VAL A 118 -14.56 15.83 -1.52
CA VAL A 118 -15.76 15.60 -2.33
C VAL A 118 -16.97 16.35 -1.77
N LEU A 119 -17.17 16.39 -0.45
CA LEU A 119 -18.22 17.21 0.17
C LEU A 119 -18.05 18.70 -0.19
N ALA A 120 -16.83 19.22 -0.12
CA ALA A 120 -16.52 20.58 -0.54
C ALA A 120 -16.78 20.80 -2.04
N LEU A 121 -16.49 19.82 -2.88
CA LEU A 121 -16.75 19.88 -4.32
C LEU A 121 -18.26 19.94 -4.63
N ILE A 122 -19.06 19.08 -3.99
CA ILE A 122 -20.54 19.11 -4.09
C ILE A 122 -21.06 20.50 -3.69
N TRP A 123 -20.58 21.02 -2.55
CA TRP A 123 -21.01 22.32 -2.05
C TRP A 123 -20.55 23.48 -2.96
N SER A 124 -19.37 23.39 -3.56
CA SER A 124 -18.88 24.39 -4.53
C SER A 124 -19.72 24.43 -5.80
N ALA A 125 -20.24 23.28 -6.23
CA ALA A 125 -21.14 23.19 -7.38
C ALA A 125 -22.49 23.86 -7.11
N ASN A 126 -22.94 23.85 -5.85
CA ASN A 126 -24.18 24.51 -5.45
C ASN A 126 -24.10 25.07 -4.01
N PRO A 127 -23.66 26.33 -3.85
CA PRO A 127 -23.41 26.93 -2.54
C PRO A 127 -24.65 27.14 -1.66
N ILE A 128 -25.87 27.05 -2.23
CA ILE A 128 -27.12 27.23 -1.47
C ILE A 128 -27.59 25.96 -0.76
N LEU A 129 -26.96 24.81 -1.02
CA LEU A 129 -27.30 23.56 -0.35
C LEU A 129 -27.00 23.62 1.15
N SER A 130 -27.84 22.96 1.95
CA SER A 130 -27.53 22.70 3.36
C SER A 130 -26.48 21.59 3.49
N ASN A 131 -25.75 21.57 4.61
CA ASN A 131 -24.84 20.47 4.95
C ASN A 131 -25.51 19.09 4.85
N THR A 132 -26.74 18.95 5.35
CA THR A 132 -27.52 17.71 5.29
C THR A 132 -27.86 17.28 3.87
N THR A 133 -28.11 18.23 2.97
CA THR A 133 -28.37 17.93 1.56
C THR A 133 -27.11 17.46 0.88
N VAL A 134 -25.99 18.15 1.12
CA VAL A 134 -24.65 17.76 0.60
C VAL A 134 -24.28 16.34 1.05
N GLU A 135 -24.45 16.04 2.33
CA GLU A 135 -24.20 14.70 2.88
C GLU A 135 -25.13 13.64 2.24
N SER A 136 -26.42 13.96 2.08
CA SER A 136 -27.36 13.05 1.42
C SER A 136 -27.00 12.74 -0.04
N TYR A 137 -26.45 13.71 -0.77
CA TYR A 137 -26.04 13.52 -2.16
C TYR A 137 -24.81 12.61 -2.26
N LEU A 138 -23.83 12.81 -1.37
CA LEU A 138 -22.69 11.90 -1.26
C LEU A 138 -23.17 10.47 -0.99
N PHE A 139 -23.99 10.29 0.04
CA PHE A 139 -24.47 8.99 0.46
C PHE A 139 -25.40 8.28 -0.51
N ALA A 140 -26.13 9.01 -1.35
CA ALA A 140 -27.03 8.45 -2.35
C ALA A 140 -26.31 8.01 -3.64
N THR A 141 -25.02 8.33 -3.77
CA THR A 141 -24.24 8.10 -5.00
C THR A 141 -23.03 7.21 -4.79
N CYS A 142 -22.71 6.87 -3.55
CA CYS A 142 -21.70 5.87 -3.24
C CYS A 142 -21.99 4.56 -4.00
N LYS A 143 -20.93 3.97 -4.55
CA LYS A 143 -20.96 2.63 -5.10
C LYS A 143 -20.93 1.64 -3.95
N ASP A 144 -22.01 0.91 -3.77
CA ASP A 144 -22.12 -0.13 -2.75
C ASP A 144 -21.00 -1.17 -2.89
N LEU A 145 -20.40 -1.53 -1.77
CA LEU A 145 -19.31 -2.51 -1.66
C LEU A 145 -19.63 -3.46 -0.51
N GLY A 146 -19.40 -4.75 -0.69
CA GLY A 146 -19.69 -5.73 0.35
C GLY A 146 -21.16 -6.17 0.33
N ALA A 147 -21.81 -6.13 1.50
CA ALA A 147 -23.20 -6.55 1.64
C ALA A 147 -24.14 -5.44 1.13
N ALA A 148 -25.23 -5.82 0.46
CA ALA A 148 -26.15 -4.84 -0.12
C ALA A 148 -26.69 -3.85 0.93
N GLY A 149 -26.56 -2.56 0.66
CA GLY A 149 -27.00 -1.49 1.55
C GLY A 149 -25.91 -1.02 2.51
N TYR A 150 -26.30 -0.70 3.75
CA TYR A 150 -25.31 -0.28 4.75
C TYR A 150 -24.64 -1.50 5.40
N ASP A 151 -23.32 -1.48 5.51
CA ASP A 151 -22.56 -2.47 6.27
C ASP A 151 -21.49 -1.82 7.17
N THR A 152 -21.00 -2.56 8.18
CA THR A 152 -20.06 -2.03 9.17
C THR A 152 -18.61 -1.93 8.69
N THR A 153 -18.30 -2.42 7.48
CA THR A 153 -16.96 -2.40 6.89
C THR A 153 -16.81 -1.26 5.88
N TYR A 154 -17.75 -1.13 4.95
CA TYR A 154 -17.73 -0.12 3.89
C TYR A 154 -18.74 1.02 4.10
N GLY A 155 -19.58 0.95 5.12
CA GLY A 155 -20.57 1.98 5.41
C GLY A 155 -21.62 2.02 4.29
N ARG A 156 -21.65 3.11 3.52
CA ARG A 156 -22.50 3.24 2.32
C ARG A 156 -21.77 2.92 1.01
N GLY A 157 -20.55 2.41 1.09
CA GLY A 157 -19.71 2.06 -0.04
C GLY A 157 -18.71 3.14 -0.45
N LEU A 158 -18.13 2.97 -1.63
CA LEU A 158 -17.08 3.82 -2.19
C LEU A 158 -17.67 5.14 -2.72
N ILE A 159 -17.09 6.27 -2.32
CA ILE A 159 -17.49 7.59 -2.79
C ILE A 159 -17.37 7.69 -4.32
N ASN A 160 -18.42 8.19 -4.96
CA ASN A 160 -18.45 8.52 -6.38
C ASN A 160 -18.57 10.04 -6.55
N ALA A 161 -17.43 10.72 -6.68
CA ALA A 161 -17.39 12.18 -6.75
C ALA A 161 -18.19 12.73 -7.94
N ASP A 162 -18.08 12.09 -9.11
CA ASP A 162 -18.76 12.50 -10.34
C ASP A 162 -20.28 12.49 -10.16
N ALA A 163 -20.84 11.34 -9.74
CA ALA A 163 -22.27 11.21 -9.51
C ALA A 163 -22.79 12.12 -8.38
N ALA A 164 -22.00 12.31 -7.32
CA ALA A 164 -22.38 13.17 -6.20
C ALA A 164 -22.46 14.65 -6.61
N VAL A 165 -21.48 15.12 -7.39
CA VAL A 165 -21.45 16.50 -7.89
C VAL A 165 -22.53 16.72 -8.95
N ALA A 166 -22.82 15.72 -9.79
CA ALA A 166 -23.90 15.82 -10.76
C ALA A 166 -25.26 16.08 -10.08
N LYS A 167 -25.52 15.45 -8.94
CA LYS A 167 -26.72 15.73 -8.11
C LYS A 167 -26.82 17.18 -7.63
N ALA A 168 -25.72 17.90 -7.51
CA ALA A 168 -25.72 19.31 -7.12
C ALA A 168 -26.11 20.26 -8.28
N GLY A 169 -26.28 19.75 -9.50
CA GLY A 169 -26.72 20.52 -10.67
C GLY A 169 -25.66 20.72 -11.74
N LYS A 170 -24.77 19.74 -11.93
CA LYS A 170 -23.80 19.68 -13.03
C LYS A 170 -24.01 18.46 -13.91
#